data_AF-A0A0N8GQN1-F1
#
_entry.id   AF-A0A0N8GQN1-F1
#
_cell.length_a   1.000
_cell.length_b   1.000
_cell.length_c   1.000
_cell.angle_alpha   90.00
_cell.angle_beta   90.00
_cell.angle_gamma   90.00
#
_symmetry.space_group_name_H-M   'P 1'
#
loop_
_entity.id
_entity.type
_entity.pdbx_description
1 polymer ?
#
loop_
_entity_poly.entity_id
_entity_poly.type
_entity_poly.pdbx_seq_one_letter_code
_entity_poly.pdbx_strand_id
1 'polypeptide(L)'
;MAVRQWQPPPGYYWKVVVDPTRTGEEPGMFYGGHFRWSDIVLPSGCHREARRIPCPWPHGTVFENVKTGERVVIKRGKVVREKRHGQRAS
;
A
#
# COMPACT_ATOMS: atom_id res chain seq x y z
N MET A 1 -23.27 18.55 11.57
CA MET A 1 -22.62 17.42 12.26
C MET A 1 -21.16 17.38 11.84
N ALA A 2 -20.23 17.57 12.77
CA ALA A 2 -18.81 17.46 12.44
C ALA A 2 -18.49 15.98 12.24
N VAL A 3 -18.27 15.56 10.99
CA VAL A 3 -17.66 14.26 10.71
C VAL A 3 -16.31 14.29 11.40
N ARG A 4 -16.17 13.53 12.50
CA ARG A 4 -14.85 13.31 13.10
C ARG A 4 -13.99 12.68 12.01
N GLN A 5 -13.17 13.50 11.35
CA GLN A 5 -12.17 13.01 10.42
C GLN A 5 -11.23 12.14 11.23
N TRP A 6 -11.39 10.83 11.11
CA TRP A 6 -10.45 9.89 11.67
C TRP A 6 -9.07 10.23 11.09
N GLN A 7 -8.13 10.56 11.97
CA GLN A 7 -6.75 10.80 11.58
C GLN A 7 -5.95 9.54 11.88
N PRO A 8 -5.17 9.02 10.92
CA PRO A 8 -4.31 7.89 11.19
C PRO A 8 -3.27 8.26 12.25
N PRO A 9 -2.84 7.30 13.09
CA PRO A 9 -1.71 7.50 13.98
C PRO A 9 -0.48 8.02 13.20
N PRO A 10 0.40 8.81 13.83
CA PRO A 10 1.60 9.31 13.18
C PRO A 10 2.42 8.18 12.53
N GLY A 11 2.79 8.36 11.25
CA GLY A 11 3.53 7.37 10.46
C GLY A 11 2.68 6.37 9.67
N TYR A 12 1.40 6.18 10.00
CA TYR A 12 0.49 5.22 9.35
C TYR A 12 -0.26 5.83 8.16
N TYR A 13 0.50 6.41 7.23
CA TYR A 13 -0.07 7.21 6.15
C TYR A 13 -0.41 6.42 4.89
N TRP A 14 -0.14 5.12 4.83
CA TRP A 14 -0.40 4.32 3.64
C TRP A 14 -1.65 3.47 3.82
N LYS A 15 -2.71 3.79 3.08
CA LYS A 15 -3.98 3.09 3.11
C LYS A 15 -4.08 2.08 1.98
N VAL A 16 -4.56 0.87 2.25
CA VAL A 16 -4.91 -0.09 1.18
C VAL A 16 -6.18 0.37 0.48
N VAL A 17 -6.07 0.66 -0.81
CA VAL A 17 -7.18 1.12 -1.67
C VAL A 17 -7.57 0.10 -2.73
N VAL A 18 -6.73 -0.92 -2.96
CA VAL A 18 -7.08 -2.12 -3.75
C VAL A 18 -6.54 -3.33 -3.01
N ASP A 19 -7.41 -4.29 -2.74
CA ASP A 19 -7.07 -5.55 -2.07
C ASP A 19 -7.50 -6.75 -2.95
N PRO A 20 -6.54 -7.49 -3.54
CA PRO A 20 -6.83 -8.68 -4.35
C PRO A 20 -7.48 -9.84 -3.59
N THR A 21 -7.47 -9.81 -2.25
CA THR A 21 -8.11 -10.85 -1.42
C THR A 21 -9.62 -10.64 -1.28
N ARG A 22 -10.16 -9.55 -1.83
CA ARG A 22 -11.60 -9.29 -1.88
C ARG A 22 -12.35 -10.38 -2.65
N THR A 23 -13.34 -10.97 -1.99
CA THR A 23 -14.24 -11.99 -2.53
C THR A 23 -15.70 -11.51 -2.44
N GLY A 24 -16.30 -11.19 -3.59
CA GLY A 24 -17.68 -10.70 -3.64
C GLY A 24 -17.90 -9.41 -2.82
N GLU A 25 -18.68 -9.53 -1.75
CA GLU A 25 -19.02 -8.43 -0.85
C GLU A 25 -17.97 -8.19 0.25
N GLU A 26 -17.07 -9.16 0.49
CA GLU A 26 -16.03 -9.00 1.50
C GLU A 26 -15.00 -7.96 1.05
N PRO A 27 -14.62 -6.99 1.90
CA PRO A 27 -13.76 -5.89 1.48
C PRO A 27 -12.33 -6.32 1.11
N GLY A 28 -11.91 -7.53 1.50
CA GLY A 28 -10.52 -7.98 1.45
C GLY A 28 -9.86 -7.86 2.82
N MET A 29 -8.87 -8.71 3.09
CA MET A 29 -8.23 -8.88 4.40
C MET A 29 -7.56 -7.60 4.93
N PHE A 30 -7.11 -6.72 4.05
CA PHE A 30 -6.31 -5.54 4.36
C PHE A 30 -6.96 -4.23 3.89
N TYR A 31 -8.06 -4.28 3.13
CA TYR A 31 -8.70 -3.11 2.55
C TYR A 31 -9.08 -2.07 3.61
N GLY A 32 -8.73 -0.81 3.35
CA GLY A 32 -8.96 0.30 4.29
C GLY A 32 -7.99 0.36 5.47
N GLY A 33 -7.18 -0.68 5.69
CA GLY A 33 -6.11 -0.68 6.69
C GLY A 33 -5.04 0.36 6.41
N HIS A 34 -4.44 0.89 7.48
CA HIS A 34 -3.39 1.90 7.42
C HIS A 34 -2.07 1.32 7.92
N PHE A 35 -0.99 1.62 7.22
CA PHE A 35 0.32 1.01 7.41
C PHE A 35 1.43 2.06 7.37
N ARG A 36 2.56 1.73 8.00
CA ARG A 36 3.80 2.48 7.86
C ARG A 36 4.50 2.08 6.57
N TRP A 37 5.35 2.96 6.05
CA TRP A 37 6.18 2.64 4.89
C TRP A 37 7.07 1.40 5.12
N SER A 38 7.58 1.23 6.34
CA SER A 38 8.39 0.07 6.75
C SER A 38 7.62 -1.24 6.78
N ASP A 39 6.30 -1.20 6.94
CA ASP A 39 5.45 -2.40 6.88
C ASP A 39 5.28 -2.86 5.42
N ILE A 40 5.38 -1.92 4.46
CA ILE A 40 5.20 -2.17 3.02
C ILE A 40 6.51 -2.57 2.36
N VAL A 41 7.57 -1.79 2.59
CA VAL A 41 8.91 -2.06 2.07
C VAL A 41 9.69 -2.85 3.11
N LEU A 42 9.66 -4.17 2.95
CA LEU A 42 10.56 -5.03 3.71
C LEU A 42 12.02 -4.75 3.32
N PRO A 43 12.96 -4.75 4.27
CA PRO A 43 14.38 -4.50 4.02
C PRO A 43 14.93 -5.58 3.09
N SER A 44 14.90 -5.30 1.78
CA SER A 44 15.21 -6.28 0.74
C SER A 44 16.73 -6.50 0.56
N GLY A 45 17.58 -5.91 1.41
CA GLY A 45 18.98 -5.67 1.07
C GLY A 45 20.05 -5.86 2.13
N CYS A 46 19.74 -5.99 3.42
CA CYS A 46 20.80 -5.83 4.43
C CYS A 46 21.32 -7.12 5.09
N HIS A 47 20.60 -8.25 4.99
CA HIS A 47 21.06 -9.52 5.57
C HIS A 47 20.74 -10.70 4.66
N ARG A 48 21.65 -11.68 4.61
CA ARG A 48 21.48 -12.94 3.86
C ARG A 48 20.18 -13.69 4.22
N GLU A 49 19.63 -13.42 5.41
CA GLU A 49 18.34 -13.91 5.91
C GLU A 49 17.13 -13.10 5.42
N ALA A 50 17.28 -11.80 5.14
CA ALA A 50 16.18 -10.96 4.64
C ALA A 50 15.73 -11.36 3.22
N ARG A 51 16.59 -12.07 2.47
CA ARG A 51 16.22 -12.73 1.20
C ARG A 51 15.21 -13.87 1.37
N ARG A 52 14.95 -14.33 2.59
CA ARG A 52 14.03 -15.45 2.88
C ARG A 52 12.64 -15.00 3.33
N ILE A 53 12.43 -13.72 3.63
CA ILE A 53 11.11 -13.25 4.05
C ILE A 53 10.30 -12.99 2.77
N PRO A 54 9.26 -13.79 2.47
CA PRO A 54 8.41 -13.52 1.32
C PRO A 54 7.69 -12.19 1.53
N CYS A 55 7.47 -11.46 0.43
CA CYS A 55 6.62 -10.28 0.47
C CYS A 55 5.23 -10.70 1.01
N PRO A 56 4.76 -10.12 2.13
CA PRO A 56 3.53 -10.54 2.78
C PRO A 56 2.29 -10.07 2.02
N TRP A 57 2.49 -9.21 1.03
CA TRP A 57 1.42 -8.55 0.32
C TRP A 57 1.05 -9.32 -0.96
N PRO A 58 -0.25 -9.59 -1.18
CA PRO A 58 -0.74 -10.17 -2.42
C PRO A 58 -0.31 -9.37 -3.65
N HIS A 59 -0.10 -10.07 -4.76
CA HIS A 59 0.15 -9.41 -6.04
C HIS A 59 -1.07 -8.56 -6.44
N GLY A 60 -0.85 -7.28 -6.71
CA GLY A 60 -1.92 -6.34 -7.09
C GLY A 60 -2.44 -5.49 -5.94
N THR A 61 -1.98 -5.70 -4.69
CA THR A 61 -2.32 -4.78 -3.59
C THR A 61 -1.82 -3.37 -3.90
N VAL A 62 -2.69 -2.37 -3.75
CA VAL A 62 -2.36 -0.96 -3.96
C VAL A 62 -2.48 -0.20 -2.65
N PHE A 63 -1.42 0.52 -2.30
CA PHE A 63 -1.39 1.45 -1.19
C PHE A 63 -1.39 2.88 -1.71
N GLU A 64 -2.18 3.74 -1.08
CA GLU A 64 -2.21 5.18 -1.32
C GLU A 64 -1.74 5.92 -0.06
N ASN A 65 -0.79 6.84 -0.23
CA ASN A 65 -0.38 7.72 0.84
C ASN A 65 -1.45 8.81 1.05
N VAL A 66 -2.14 8.80 2.20
CA VAL A 66 -3.25 9.72 2.47
C VAL A 66 -2.83 11.18 2.60
N LYS A 67 -1.53 11.47 2.78
CA LYS A 67 -1.00 12.85 2.82
C LYS A 67 -0.63 13.38 1.44
N THR A 68 -0.02 12.55 0.59
CA THR A 68 0.54 12.99 -0.70
C THR A 68 -0.29 12.55 -1.92
N GLY A 69 -1.18 11.56 -1.74
CA GLY A 69 -1.86 10.88 -2.83
C GLY A 69 -0.92 10.06 -3.71
N GLU A 70 0.27 9.71 -3.24
CA GLU A 70 1.20 8.80 -3.92
C GLU A 70 0.64 7.37 -3.88
N ARG A 71 0.76 6.62 -4.99
CA ARG A 71 0.34 5.22 -5.06
C ARG A 71 1.52 4.29 -5.29
N VAL A 72 1.51 3.15 -4.59
CA VAL A 72 2.42 2.04 -4.83
C VAL A 72 1.64 0.74 -5.01
N VAL A 73 2.13 -0.12 -5.90
CA VAL A 73 1.53 -1.40 -6.23
C VAL A 73 2.50 -2.54 -6.00
N ILE A 74 2.00 -3.65 -5.46
CA ILE A 74 2.79 -4.86 -5.24
C ILE A 74 2.83 -5.69 -6.53
N LYS A 75 4.00 -5.73 -7.17
CA LYS A 75 4.24 -6.49 -8.41
C LYS A 75 5.33 -7.53 -8.20
N ARG A 76 4.97 -8.82 -8.32
CA ARG A 76 5.89 -9.96 -8.15
C ARG A 76 6.74 -9.85 -6.86
N GLY A 77 6.06 -9.55 -5.75
CA GLY A 77 6.69 -9.38 -4.42
C GLY A 77 7.54 -8.11 -4.26
N LYS A 78 7.45 -7.15 -5.18
CA LYS A 78 8.18 -5.88 -5.12
C LYS A 78 7.21 -4.69 -5.07
N VAL A 79 7.60 -3.66 -4.33
CA VAL A 79 6.88 -2.39 -4.28
C VAL A 79 7.26 -1.55 -5.49
N VAL A 80 6.29 -1.20 -6.33
CA VAL A 80 6.49 -0.38 -7.53
C VAL A 80 5.67 0.91 -7.40
N ARG A 81 6.30 2.08 -7.55
CA ARG A 81 5.60 3.36 -7.56
C ARG A 81 4.79 3.52 -8.85
N GLU A 82 3.52 3.88 -8.70
CA GLU A 82 2.68 4.21 -9.84
C GLU A 82 2.97 5.66 -10.24
N LYS A 83 3.57 5.86 -11.42
CA LYS A 83 3.76 7.21 -11.95
C LYS A 83 2.38 7.80 -12.24
N ARG A 84 2.08 8.99 -11.70
CA ARG A 84 0.91 9.75 -12.14
C ARG A 84 1.02 9.97 -13.65
N HIS A 85 0.17 9.29 -14.43
CA HIS A 85 -0.05 9.65 -15.83
C HIS A 85 -0.77 11.00 -15.82
N GLY A 86 0.00 12.07 -15.94
CA GLY A 86 -0.52 13.43 -15.99
C GLY A 86 0.30 14.25 -16.97
N GLN A 87 0.06 14.03 -18.26
CA GLN A 87 -0.06 15.03 -19.33
C GLN A 87 -0.21 14.29 -20.67
N ARG A 88 -1.46 14.10 -21.13
CA ARG A 88 -1.69 14.14 -22.58
C ARG A 88 -1.38 15.58 -22.96
N ALA A 89 -0.28 15.78 -23.69
CA ALA A 89 -0.13 16.96 -24.52
C ALA A 89 -1.37 17.03 -25.42
N SER A 90 -2.12 18.12 -25.33
CA SER A 90 -3.09 18.55 -26.33
C SER A 90 -2.69 19.96 -26.72
#